data_AF-A0A8X6J3K3-F1
#
_entry.id   AF-A0A8X6J3K3-F1
#
_cell.length_a   1.000
_cell.length_b   1.000
_cell.length_c   1.000
_cell.angle_alpha   90.00
_cell.angle_beta   90.00
_cell.angle_gamma   90.00
#
_symmetry.space_group_name_H-M   'P 1'
#
loop_
_entity.id
_entity.type
_entity.pdbx_description
1 polymer ?
#
loop_
_entity_poly.entity_id
_entity_poly.type
_entity_poly.pdbx_seq_one_letter_code
_entity_poly.pdbx_strand_id
1 'polypeptide(L)'
;MLSVTLAEKTKTLNRRRGSYKAKITKLQSFLKDKASNAEQLLLQSKLDKVSEMYSSMEALKIEYYEVVEDEQLPNLELILEEMEDDLEEIKVGLQTLLLNMMIFLKMYLFVILL
;
A
#
# COMPACT_ATOMS: atom_id res chain seq x y z
N MET A 1 14.08 21.06 -26.43
CA MET A 1 12.63 20.75 -26.31
C MET A 1 12.41 19.43 -25.58
N LEU A 2 13.08 18.33 -25.96
CA LEU A 2 13.01 17.03 -25.26
C LEU A 2 13.28 17.08 -23.74
N SER A 3 14.28 17.84 -23.29
CA SER A 3 14.62 17.97 -21.86
C SER A 3 13.52 18.63 -21.02
N VAL A 4 12.76 19.57 -21.59
CA VAL A 4 11.65 20.25 -20.91
C VAL A 4 10.48 19.29 -20.70
N THR A 5 10.24 18.39 -21.67
CA THR A 5 9.16 17.39 -21.59
C THR A 5 9.47 16.29 -20.58
N LEU A 6 10.73 15.84 -20.49
CA LEU A 6 11.17 14.87 -19.49
C LEU A 6 11.06 15.44 -18.07
N ALA A 7 11.49 16.67 -17.85
CA ALA A 7 11.41 17.33 -16.54
C ALA A 7 9.95 17.42 -16.02
N GLU A 8 8.99 17.73 -16.88
CA GLU A 8 7.57 17.80 -16.48
C GLU A 8 6.96 16.40 -16.24
N LYS A 9 7.39 15.38 -17.00
CA LYS A 9 6.99 13.98 -16.76
C LYS A 9 7.52 13.51 -15.39
N THR A 10 8.80 13.71 -15.10
CA THR A 10 9.42 13.38 -13.80
C THR A 10 8.73 14.09 -12.63
N LYS A 11 8.38 15.37 -12.80
CA LYS A 11 7.62 16.13 -11.79
C LYS A 11 6.24 15.53 -11.53
N THR A 12 5.55 15.07 -12.56
CA THR A 12 4.24 14.42 -12.46
C THR A 12 4.34 13.08 -11.73
N LEU A 13 5.35 12.27 -12.04
CA LEU A 13 5.62 11.02 -11.35
C LEU A 13 5.93 11.25 -9.87
N ASN A 14 6.77 12.25 -9.54
CA ASN A 14 7.09 12.61 -8.17
C ASN A 14 5.86 13.02 -7.34
N ARG A 15 4.90 13.73 -7.96
CA ARG A 15 3.62 14.06 -7.32
C ARG A 15 2.78 12.82 -7.06
N ARG A 16 2.70 11.88 -8.02
CA ARG A 16 2.00 10.60 -7.85
C ARG A 16 2.63 9.78 -6.73
N ARG A 17 3.96 9.64 -6.73
CA ARG A 17 4.71 8.99 -5.65
C ARG A 17 4.38 9.58 -4.28
N GLY A 18 4.40 10.91 -4.17
CA GLY A 18 4.02 11.61 -2.92
C GLY A 18 2.59 11.32 -2.50
N SER A 19 1.65 11.26 -3.44
CA SER A 19 0.26 10.87 -3.17
C SER A 19 0.16 9.43 -2.65
N TYR A 20 0.91 8.50 -3.23
CA TYR A 20 0.93 7.11 -2.79
C TYR A 20 1.54 6.98 -1.39
N LYS A 21 2.66 7.65 -1.11
CA LYS A 21 3.24 7.71 0.23
C LYS A 21 2.22 8.21 1.27
N ALA A 22 1.46 9.26 0.95
CA ALA A 22 0.41 9.75 1.83
C ALA A 22 -0.74 8.75 2.05
N LYS A 23 -1.08 7.92 1.04
CA LYS A 23 -2.06 6.84 1.17
C LYS A 23 -1.52 5.70 2.06
N ILE A 24 -0.26 5.29 1.88
CA ILE A 24 0.43 4.31 2.72
C ILE A 24 0.39 4.75 4.18
N THR A 25 0.83 5.98 4.47
CA THR A 25 0.81 6.53 5.84
C THR A 25 -0.59 6.50 6.46
N LYS A 26 -1.64 6.83 5.70
CA LYS A 26 -3.02 6.74 6.18
C LYS A 26 -3.45 5.30 6.50
N LEU A 27 -2.98 4.32 5.73
CA LEU A 27 -3.25 2.90 5.98
C LEU A 27 -2.48 2.40 7.21
N GLN A 28 -1.21 2.80 7.37
CA GLN A 28 -0.41 2.50 8.58
C GLN A 28 -1.08 3.06 9.83
N SER A 29 -1.51 4.33 9.81
CA SER A 29 -2.23 4.93 10.94
C SER A 29 -3.55 4.21 11.22
N PHE A 30 -4.28 3.78 10.18
CA PHE A 30 -5.48 2.98 10.37
C PHE A 30 -5.18 1.65 11.08
N LEU A 31 -4.13 0.95 10.64
CA LEU A 31 -3.72 -0.33 11.23
C LEU A 31 -3.35 -0.17 12.71
N LYS A 32 -2.62 0.89 13.04
CA LYS A 32 -2.16 1.17 14.41
C LYS A 32 -3.30 1.57 15.36
N ASP A 33 -4.19 2.46 14.91
CA ASP A 33 -5.09 3.17 15.83
C ASP A 33 -6.54 2.66 15.81
N LYS A 34 -6.96 2.02 14.71
CA LYS A 34 -8.40 1.76 14.45
C LYS A 34 -8.73 0.32 14.10
N ALA A 35 -7.76 -0.47 13.66
CA ALA A 35 -8.04 -1.75 13.04
C ALA A 35 -8.49 -2.84 14.03
N SER A 36 -8.10 -2.76 15.30
CA SER A 36 -8.53 -3.72 16.34
C SER A 36 -10.04 -3.70 16.62
N ASN A 37 -10.68 -2.55 16.42
CA ASN A 37 -12.13 -2.37 16.63
C ASN A 37 -12.90 -2.25 15.30
N ALA A 38 -12.22 -2.43 14.16
CA ALA A 38 -12.84 -2.27 12.85
C ALA A 38 -13.66 -3.51 12.47
N GLU A 39 -14.82 -3.29 11.86
CA GLU A 39 -15.62 -4.40 11.30
C GLU A 39 -14.88 -5.11 10.16
N GLN A 40 -15.20 -6.39 9.97
CA GLN A 40 -14.60 -7.24 8.93
C GLN A 40 -14.68 -6.61 7.53
N LEU A 41 -15.83 -6.01 7.19
CA LEU A 41 -16.04 -5.37 5.89
C LEU A 41 -15.10 -4.17 5.69
N LEU A 42 -14.86 -3.38 6.74
CA LEU A 42 -13.94 -2.26 6.69
C LEU A 42 -12.51 -2.74 6.49
N LEU A 43 -12.08 -3.77 7.23
CA LEU A 43 -10.75 -4.39 7.07
C LEU A 43 -10.54 -4.92 5.65
N GLN A 44 -11.52 -5.63 5.09
CA GLN A 44 -11.48 -6.11 3.71
C GLN A 44 -11.35 -4.95 2.72
N SER A 45 -12.13 -3.87 2.88
CA SER A 45 -12.02 -2.70 2.02
C SER A 45 -10.65 -2.01 2.09
N LYS A 46 -9.91 -2.16 3.20
CA LYS A 46 -8.52 -1.68 3.30
C LYS A 46 -7.55 -2.59 2.58
N LEU A 47 -7.75 -3.91 2.63
CA LEU A 47 -6.96 -4.85 1.84
C LEU A 47 -7.16 -4.63 0.35
N ASP A 48 -8.39 -4.42 -0.10
CA ASP A 48 -8.67 -4.15 -1.52
C ASP A 48 -7.92 -2.88 -1.99
N LYS A 49 -7.83 -1.86 -1.13
CA LYS A 49 -7.02 -0.66 -1.38
C LYS A 49 -5.54 -0.95 -1.45
N VAL A 50 -5.01 -1.82 -0.59
CA VAL A 50 -3.61 -2.25 -0.66
C VAL A 50 -3.33 -2.96 -1.98
N SER A 51 -4.22 -3.85 -2.42
CA SER A 51 -4.13 -4.51 -3.72
C SER A 51 -4.13 -3.52 -4.90
N GLU A 52 -5.03 -2.54 -4.89
CA GLU A 52 -5.05 -1.47 -5.89
C GLU A 52 -3.74 -0.65 -5.90
N MET A 53 -3.16 -0.43 -4.72
CA MET A 53 -1.91 0.30 -4.57
C MET A 53 -0.71 -0.45 -5.15
N TYR A 54 -0.63 -1.77 -5.02
CA TYR A 54 0.42 -2.56 -5.69
C TYR A 54 0.40 -2.36 -7.21
N SER A 55 -0.77 -2.51 -7.85
CA SER A 55 -0.88 -2.28 -9.29
C SER A 55 -0.53 -0.84 -9.69
N SER A 56 -0.91 0.12 -8.85
CA SER A 56 -0.62 1.54 -9.05
C SER A 56 0.87 1.87 -8.91
N MET A 57 1.58 1.18 -8.02
CA MET A 57 3.03 1.32 -7.81
C MET A 57 3.85 0.66 -8.91
N GLU A 58 3.45 -0.52 -9.37
CA GLU A 58 4.09 -1.20 -10.50
C GLU A 58 4.04 -0.32 -11.76
N ALA A 59 2.87 0.25 -12.07
CA ALA A 59 2.73 1.20 -13.18
C ALA A 59 3.64 2.43 -12.99
N LEU A 60 3.75 2.95 -11.77
CA LEU A 60 4.62 4.09 -11.47
C LEU A 60 6.11 3.75 -11.66
N LYS A 61 6.56 2.55 -11.26
CA LYS A 61 7.92 2.05 -11.48
C LYS A 61 8.26 2.02 -12.96
N ILE A 62 7.42 1.38 -13.77
CA ILE A 62 7.59 1.28 -15.22
C ILE A 62 7.74 2.67 -15.84
N GLU A 63 6.86 3.60 -15.50
CA GLU A 63 6.92 4.97 -16.04
C GLU A 63 8.17 5.75 -15.61
N TYR A 64 8.72 5.46 -14.44
CA TYR A 64 9.97 6.06 -13.97
C TYR A 64 11.19 5.54 -14.72
N TYR A 65 11.26 4.23 -15.00
CA TYR A 65 12.36 3.64 -15.78
C TYR A 65 12.48 4.23 -17.19
N GLU A 66 11.41 4.81 -17.73
CA GLU A 66 11.44 5.48 -19.03
C GLU A 66 12.06 6.89 -19.02
N VAL A 67 12.19 7.53 -17.85
CA VAL A 67 12.48 8.98 -17.77
C VAL A 67 13.60 9.36 -16.79
N VAL A 68 13.96 8.46 -15.88
CA VAL A 68 15.00 8.69 -14.88
C VAL A 68 16.35 8.30 -15.46
N GLU A 69 17.37 9.11 -15.20
CA GLU A 69 18.74 8.82 -15.61
C GLU A 69 19.34 7.67 -14.78
N ASP A 70 20.24 6.89 -15.37
CA ASP A 70 20.87 5.72 -14.75
C ASP A 70 21.53 6.03 -13.40
N GLU A 71 22.10 7.23 -13.23
CA GLU A 71 22.71 7.61 -11.94
C GLU A 71 21.68 7.82 -10.82
N GLN A 72 20.44 8.14 -11.17
CA GLN A 72 19.35 8.41 -10.22
C GLN A 72 18.50 7.17 -9.93
N LEU A 73 18.58 6.15 -10.78
CA LEU A 73 17.82 4.92 -10.69
C LEU A 73 17.98 4.19 -9.34
N PRO A 74 19.18 3.95 -8.80
CA PRO A 74 19.34 3.21 -7.54
C PRO A 74 18.65 3.88 -6.34
N ASN A 75 18.71 5.21 -6.28
CA ASN A 75 18.05 5.96 -5.21
C ASN A 75 16.52 5.91 -5.35
N LEU A 76 16.01 5.95 -6.58
CA LEU A 76 14.59 5.83 -6.82
C LEU A 76 14.08 4.42 -6.49
N GLU A 77 14.81 3.38 -6.89
CA GLU A 77 14.47 1.98 -6.60
C GLU A 77 14.35 1.77 -5.09
N LEU A 78 15.33 2.25 -4.32
CA LEU A 78 15.30 2.16 -2.85
C LEU A 78 14.05 2.84 -2.24
N ILE A 79 13.68 4.02 -2.74
CA ILE A 79 12.45 4.71 -2.28
C ILE A 79 11.19 3.90 -2.62
N LEU A 80 11.15 3.26 -3.79
CA LEU A 80 9.99 2.48 -4.22
C LEU A 80 9.91 1.14 -3.50
N GLU A 81 11.04 0.50 -3.21
CA GLU A 81 11.14 -0.70 -2.37
C GLU A 81 10.65 -0.41 -0.94
N GLU A 82 11.10 0.68 -0.31
CA GLU A 82 10.61 1.08 1.03
C GLU A 82 9.08 1.21 1.05
N MET A 83 8.49 1.77 -0.01
CA MET A 83 7.04 1.90 -0.11
C MET A 83 6.33 0.55 -0.34
N GLU A 84 6.97 -0.43 -0.97
CA GLU A 84 6.42 -1.78 -1.14
C GLU A 84 6.50 -2.59 0.14
N ASP A 85 7.61 -2.47 0.87
CA ASP A 85 7.79 -3.07 2.19
C ASP A 85 6.72 -2.54 3.16
N ASP A 86 6.50 -1.23 3.18
CA ASP A 86 5.41 -0.62 3.95
C ASP A 86 4.04 -1.21 3.58
N LEU A 87 3.77 -1.42 2.29
CA LEU A 87 2.51 -2.02 1.84
C LEU A 87 2.38 -3.48 2.27
N GLU A 88 3.46 -4.25 2.23
CA GLU A 88 3.46 -5.66 2.63
C GLU A 88 3.22 -5.78 4.14
N GLU A 89 3.85 -4.94 4.95
CA GLU A 89 3.58 -4.90 6.40
C GLU A 89 2.10 -4.61 6.68
N ILE A 90 1.52 -3.63 5.98
CA ILE A 90 0.09 -3.29 6.12
C ILE A 90 -0.80 -4.47 5.72
N LYS A 91 -0.49 -5.10 4.59
CA LYS A 91 -1.23 -6.27 4.08
C LYS A 91 -1.24 -7.40 5.09
N VAL A 92 -0.07 -7.78 5.60
CA VAL A 92 0.08 -8.85 6.60
C VAL A 92 -0.67 -8.49 7.88
N GLY A 93 -0.58 -7.25 8.34
CA GLY A 93 -1.30 -6.77 9.53
C GLY A 93 -2.81 -6.88 9.38
N LEU A 94 -3.37 -6.43 8.24
CA LEU A 94 -4.80 -6.52 7.95
C LEU A 94 -5.28 -7.98 7.82
N GLN A 95 -4.51 -8.83 7.14
CA GLN A 95 -4.82 -10.26 6.99
C GLN A 95 -4.84 -10.97 8.35
N THR A 96 -3.88 -10.65 9.22
CA THR A 96 -3.79 -11.20 10.58
C THR A 96 -5.02 -10.82 11.40
N LEU A 97 -5.46 -9.56 11.34
CA LEU A 97 -6.66 -9.10 12.04
C LEU A 97 -7.93 -9.79 11.54
N LEU A 98 -8.10 -9.90 10.22
CA LEU A 98 -9.23 -10.62 9.64
C LEU A 98 -9.26 -12.09 10.06
N LEU A 99 -8.11 -12.77 10.02
CA LEU A 99 -8.00 -14.15 10.44
C LEU A 99 -8.41 -14.32 11.92
N ASN A 100 -7.91 -13.45 12.79
CA ASN A 100 -8.26 -13.47 14.21
C ASN A 100 -9.78 -13.33 14.41
N MET A 101 -10.42 -12.37 13.73
CA MET A 101 -11.89 -12.19 13.79
C MET A 101 -12.66 -13.44 13.38
N MET A 102 -12.24 -14.11 12.30
CA MET A 102 -12.89 -15.34 11.83
C MET A 102 -12.76 -16.48 12.85
N ILE A 103 -11.60 -16.61 13.51
CA ILE A 103 -11.37 -17.64 14.54
C ILE A 103 -12.27 -17.38 15.75
N PHE A 104 -12.33 -16.14 16.25
CA PHE A 104 -13.20 -15.78 17.38
C PHE A 104 -14.67 -16.08 17.09
N LEU A 105 -15.16 -15.73 15.89
CA LEU A 105 -16.54 -15.99 15.50
C LEU A 105 -16.85 -17.50 15.48
N LYS A 106 -15.94 -18.32 14.93
CA LYS A 106 -16.10 -19.78 14.89
C LYS A 106 -16.12 -20.40 16.29
N MET A 107 -15.21 -19.96 17.17
CA MET A 107 -15.17 -20.42 18.56
C MET A 107 -16.46 -20.09 19.30
N TYR A 108 -16.99 -18.88 19.12
CA TYR A 108 -18.22 -18.44 19.77
C TYR A 108 -19.44 -19.24 19.28
N LEU A 109 -19.54 -19.48 17.98
CA LEU A 109 -20.59 -20.34 17.40
C LEU A 109 -20.53 -21.77 17.93
N PHE A 110 -19.33 -22.34 18.09
CA PHE A 110 -19.16 -23.68 18.65
C PHE A 110 -19.65 -23.77 20.09
N VAL A 111 -19.38 -22.75 20.92
CA VAL A 111 -19.84 -22.71 22.32
C VAL A 111 -21.36 -22.58 22.43
N ILE A 112 -22.02 -21.85 21.52
CA ILE A 112 -23.49 -21.68 21.55
C ILE A 112 -24.23 -22.93 21.06
N LEU A 113 -23.61 -23.71 20.17
CA LEU A 113 -24.22 -24.89 19.55
C LEU A 113 -24.00 -26.19 20.33
N LEU A 114 -23.29 -26.15 21.46
CA LEU A 114 -23.07 -27.26 22.41
C LEU A 114 -23.95 -27.10 23.66
#